data_AF-A0A382Y0U5-F1
#
_entry.id   AF-A0A382Y0U5-F1
#
_cell.length_a   1.000
_cell.length_b   1.000
_cell.length_c   1.000
_cell.angle_alpha   90.00
_cell.angle_beta   90.00
_cell.angle_gamma   90.00
#
_symmetry.space_group_name_H-M   'P 1'
#
loop_
_entity.id
_entity.type
_entity.pdbx_description
1 polymer ?
#
loop_
_entity_poly.entity_id
_entity_poly.type
_entity_poly.pdbx_seq_one_letter_code
_entity_poly.pdbx_strand_id
1 'polypeptide(L)'
;FIPMDWIIGGEKMIGNGWRMLMESLSVGRGISLPVTGASATQAMLLTTSAYSQTREQFGISLASMEGIQEKLATLATNAYRATANINLSTWALDAGHRPSIISAIVKYRNTQLLQQSSIDAMDVHGGRAVMQGKRNYVANVYASAPVGITVEGANILTRSLMIFGQGLIRCHQTMLDELTALHDNNKKSILNFDKALTKHVGNFIRNIARAILFSWTRGRLAKPYGDSTTRVYYRNLAVLSAKFACLSDIALLLLAGSLKRKEMVSG
;
A
#
# COMPACT_ATOMS: atom_id res chain seq x y z
N PHE A 1 13.30 -37.62 11.17
CA PHE A 1 14.69 -37.14 11.04
C PHE A 1 14.75 -36.25 9.81
N ILE A 2 15.24 -35.01 9.92
CA ILE A 2 15.47 -34.12 8.77
C ILE A 2 16.99 -34.05 8.56
N PRO A 3 17.51 -34.46 7.38
CA PRO A 3 18.93 -34.37 7.05
C PRO A 3 19.47 -32.93 7.13
N MET A 4 20.74 -32.76 7.54
CA MET A 4 21.35 -31.41 7.73
C MET A 4 21.51 -30.63 6.42
N ASP A 5 21.67 -31.33 5.31
CA ASP A 5 21.73 -30.78 3.95
C ASP A 5 20.38 -30.24 3.46
N TRP A 6 19.27 -30.61 4.11
CA TRP A 6 17.93 -30.07 3.80
C TRP A 6 17.65 -28.73 4.47
N ILE A 7 18.53 -28.25 5.36
CA ILE A 7 18.40 -26.94 5.98
C ILE A 7 18.61 -25.87 4.92
N ILE A 8 17.60 -25.04 4.69
CA ILE A 8 17.67 -23.94 3.72
C ILE A 8 18.78 -22.97 4.16
N GLY A 9 19.75 -22.73 3.28
CA GLY A 9 20.93 -21.92 3.59
C GLY A 9 22.04 -22.65 4.38
N GLY A 10 21.87 -23.95 4.63
CA GLY A 10 22.84 -24.83 5.28
C GLY A 10 22.95 -24.64 6.79
N GLU A 11 23.91 -25.35 7.42
CA GLU A 11 24.08 -25.36 8.87
C GLU A 11 24.33 -23.95 9.47
N LYS A 12 24.99 -23.06 8.72
CA LYS A 12 25.24 -21.67 9.14
C LYS A 12 23.97 -20.85 9.36
N MET A 13 22.85 -21.27 8.78
CA MET A 13 21.56 -20.58 8.87
C MET A 13 20.64 -21.18 9.94
N ILE A 14 21.12 -22.16 10.72
CA ILE A 14 20.41 -22.63 11.91
C ILE A 14 20.12 -21.45 12.84
N GLY A 15 18.88 -21.36 13.33
CA GLY A 15 18.40 -20.25 14.16
C GLY A 15 18.05 -18.96 13.39
N ASN A 16 18.32 -18.88 12.07
CA ASN A 16 18.02 -17.70 11.26
C ASN A 16 16.72 -17.79 10.45
N GLY A 17 15.90 -18.83 10.67
CA GLY A 17 14.68 -19.08 9.87
C GLY A 17 13.69 -17.92 9.85
N TRP A 18 13.53 -17.20 10.96
CA TRP A 18 12.67 -16.00 11.00
C TRP A 18 13.14 -14.90 10.05
N ARG A 19 14.44 -14.62 10.01
CA ARG A 19 15.03 -13.62 9.11
C ARG A 19 14.79 -14.01 7.65
N MET A 20 15.05 -15.27 7.30
CA MET A 20 14.83 -15.79 5.95
C MET A 20 13.36 -15.73 5.54
N LEU A 21 12.44 -16.11 6.44
CA LEU A 21 11.01 -16.02 6.21
C LEU A 21 10.57 -14.57 5.95
N MET A 22 11.05 -13.62 6.76
CA MET A 22 10.71 -12.19 6.60
C MET A 22 11.27 -11.60 5.30
N GLU A 23 12.48 -11.99 4.90
CA GLU A 23 13.08 -11.61 3.62
C GLU A 23 12.24 -12.14 2.45
N SER A 24 11.85 -13.42 2.47
CA SER A 24 10.99 -14.01 1.44
C SER A 24 9.61 -13.38 1.36
N LEU A 25 8.96 -13.13 2.52
CA LEU A 25 7.65 -12.47 2.57
C LEU A 25 7.70 -11.03 2.05
N SER A 26 8.83 -10.33 2.21
CA SER A 26 8.99 -8.98 1.67
C SER A 26 8.92 -8.97 0.14
N VAL A 27 9.43 -10.02 -0.53
CA VAL A 27 9.37 -10.16 -2.00
C VAL A 27 7.93 -10.45 -2.43
N GLY A 28 7.25 -11.37 -1.76
CA GLY A 28 5.84 -11.69 -2.03
C GLY A 28 4.94 -10.44 -1.99
N ARG A 29 5.08 -9.65 -0.92
CA ARG A 29 4.31 -8.39 -0.74
C ARG A 29 4.70 -7.30 -1.72
N GLY A 30 5.98 -7.19 -2.10
CA GLY A 30 6.48 -6.11 -2.95
C GLY A 30 6.22 -6.32 -4.44
N ILE A 31 6.08 -7.58 -4.88
CA ILE A 31 6.06 -7.95 -6.28
C ILE A 31 4.90 -8.91 -6.58
N SER A 32 4.92 -10.13 -6.04
CA SER A 32 4.03 -11.23 -6.46
C SER A 32 2.54 -10.91 -6.31
N LEU A 33 2.09 -10.59 -5.08
CA LEU A 33 0.68 -10.28 -4.82
C LEU A 33 0.22 -8.98 -5.49
N PRO A 34 0.97 -7.86 -5.46
CA PRO A 34 0.58 -6.65 -6.18
C PRO A 34 0.44 -6.86 -7.68
N VAL A 35 1.36 -7.60 -8.32
CA VAL A 35 1.33 -7.92 -9.75
C VAL A 35 0.14 -8.82 -10.09
N THR A 36 -0.12 -9.85 -9.29
CA THR A 36 -1.32 -10.68 -9.43
C THR A 36 -2.59 -9.84 -9.30
N GLY A 37 -2.64 -8.93 -8.31
CA GLY A 37 -3.74 -7.99 -8.12
C GLY A 37 -3.98 -7.09 -9.32
N ALA A 38 -2.95 -6.46 -9.87
CA ALA A 38 -3.14 -5.56 -11.01
C ALA A 38 -3.47 -6.31 -12.31
N SER A 39 -2.80 -7.42 -12.60
CA SER A 39 -3.07 -8.20 -13.80
C SER A 39 -4.50 -8.73 -13.81
N ALA A 40 -4.97 -9.26 -12.68
CA ALA A 40 -6.36 -9.69 -12.55
C ALA A 40 -7.35 -8.51 -12.62
N THR A 41 -7.05 -7.35 -12.03
CA THR A 41 -7.87 -6.14 -12.19
C THR A 41 -7.94 -5.67 -13.65
N GLN A 42 -6.82 -5.68 -14.38
CA GLN A 42 -6.79 -5.36 -15.81
C GLN A 42 -7.59 -6.38 -16.63
N ALA A 43 -7.50 -7.67 -16.30
CA ALA A 43 -8.29 -8.71 -16.94
C ALA A 43 -9.80 -8.52 -16.70
N MET A 44 -10.21 -8.12 -15.50
CA MET A 44 -11.61 -7.77 -15.20
C MET A 44 -12.08 -6.58 -16.05
N LEU A 45 -11.28 -5.52 -16.17
CA LEU A 45 -11.61 -4.40 -17.06
C LEU A 45 -11.76 -4.86 -18.52
N LEU A 46 -10.75 -5.56 -19.05
CA LEU A 46 -10.72 -5.96 -20.46
C LEU A 46 -11.92 -6.83 -20.81
N THR A 47 -12.13 -7.91 -20.05
CA THR A 47 -13.21 -8.86 -20.32
C THR A 47 -14.59 -8.25 -20.10
N THR A 48 -14.76 -7.39 -19.09
CA THR A 48 -16.03 -6.70 -18.82
C THR A 48 -16.34 -5.68 -19.91
N SER A 49 -15.35 -4.91 -20.35
CA SER A 49 -15.54 -3.91 -21.42
C SER A 49 -15.87 -4.55 -22.79
N ALA A 50 -15.30 -5.73 -23.09
CA ALA A 50 -15.66 -6.48 -24.29
C ALA A 50 -17.06 -7.09 -24.17
N TYR A 51 -17.41 -7.64 -23.01
CA TYR A 51 -18.74 -8.18 -22.74
C TYR A 51 -19.81 -7.08 -22.85
N SER A 52 -19.56 -5.90 -22.28
CA SER A 52 -20.53 -4.81 -22.29
C SER A 52 -20.82 -4.29 -23.71
N GLN A 53 -19.85 -4.34 -24.62
CA GLN A 53 -20.05 -3.93 -26.00
C GLN A 53 -20.87 -4.96 -26.80
N THR A 54 -20.62 -6.25 -26.57
CA THR A 54 -21.23 -7.34 -27.35
C THR A 54 -22.59 -7.79 -26.81
N ARG A 55 -22.86 -7.60 -25.52
CA ARG A 55 -24.14 -7.94 -24.90
C ARG A 55 -25.13 -6.80 -25.12
N GLU A 56 -26.31 -7.16 -25.61
CA GLU A 56 -27.44 -6.24 -25.71
C GLU A 56 -28.54 -6.61 -24.72
N GLN A 57 -29.21 -5.61 -24.14
CA GLN A 57 -30.48 -5.73 -23.43
C GLN A 57 -31.31 -4.46 -23.66
N PHE A 58 -32.64 -4.60 -23.63
CA PHE A 58 -33.56 -3.50 -23.90
C PHE A 58 -33.30 -2.81 -25.27
N GLY A 59 -32.84 -3.59 -26.26
CA GLY A 59 -32.57 -3.09 -27.61
C GLY A 59 -31.32 -2.24 -27.77
N ILE A 60 -30.46 -2.15 -26.75
CA ILE A 60 -29.19 -1.42 -26.80
C ILE A 60 -28.05 -2.26 -26.22
N SER A 61 -26.81 -1.94 -26.62
CA SER A 61 -25.60 -2.49 -26.00
C SER A 61 -25.54 -2.11 -24.51
N LEU A 62 -25.06 -3.01 -23.65
CA LEU A 62 -24.86 -2.68 -22.23
C LEU A 62 -23.90 -1.48 -22.07
N ALA A 63 -22.92 -1.33 -22.97
CA ALA A 63 -21.98 -0.20 -22.95
C ALA A 63 -22.68 1.17 -23.11
N SER A 64 -23.88 1.22 -23.68
CA SER A 64 -24.68 2.44 -23.82
C SER A 64 -25.48 2.79 -22.56
N MET A 65 -25.52 1.91 -21.55
CA MET A 65 -26.25 2.15 -20.31
C MET A 65 -25.36 2.86 -19.29
N GLU A 66 -25.81 3.99 -18.75
CA GLU A 66 -25.03 4.83 -17.82
C GLU A 66 -24.60 4.08 -16.55
N GLY A 67 -25.48 3.25 -15.98
CA GLY A 67 -25.14 2.42 -14.81
C GLY A 67 -24.02 1.40 -15.09
N ILE A 68 -23.89 0.93 -16.33
CA ILE A 68 -22.78 0.06 -16.74
C ILE A 68 -21.51 0.89 -16.95
N GLN A 69 -21.63 2.08 -17.53
CA GLN A 69 -20.50 3.00 -17.71
C GLN A 69 -19.85 3.40 -16.38
N GLU A 70 -20.64 3.60 -15.32
CA GLU A 70 -20.13 3.87 -13.98
C GLU A 70 -19.22 2.73 -13.47
N LYS A 71 -19.65 1.48 -13.64
CA LYS A 71 -18.86 0.31 -13.27
C LYS A 71 -17.61 0.16 -14.12
N LEU A 72 -17.71 0.38 -15.44
CA LEU A 72 -16.55 0.37 -16.34
C LEU A 72 -15.53 1.47 -15.97
N ALA A 73 -15.98 2.66 -15.61
CA ALA A 73 -15.12 3.75 -15.15
C ALA A 73 -14.38 3.38 -13.84
N THR A 74 -15.06 2.68 -12.93
CA THR A 74 -14.44 2.15 -11.70
C THR A 74 -13.38 1.10 -12.02
N LEU A 75 -13.68 0.14 -12.90
CA LEU A 75 -12.71 -0.87 -13.35
C LEU A 75 -11.48 -0.23 -14.01
N ALA A 76 -11.69 0.77 -14.88
CA ALA A 76 -10.62 1.49 -15.56
C ALA A 76 -9.73 2.24 -14.56
N THR A 77 -10.35 2.95 -13.62
CA THR A 77 -9.65 3.67 -12.56
C THR A 77 -8.83 2.73 -11.67
N ASN A 78 -9.40 1.58 -11.29
CA ASN A 78 -8.72 0.59 -10.47
C ASN A 78 -7.53 -0.04 -11.21
N ALA A 79 -7.69 -0.37 -12.50
CA ALA A 79 -6.61 -0.89 -13.32
C ALA A 79 -5.44 0.11 -13.43
N TYR A 80 -5.75 1.39 -13.66
CA TYR A 80 -4.74 2.45 -13.69
C TYR A 80 -3.99 2.57 -12.35
N ARG A 81 -4.72 2.63 -11.24
CA ARG A 81 -4.14 2.72 -9.88
C ARG A 81 -3.29 1.50 -9.54
N ALA A 82 -3.75 0.30 -9.87
CA ALA A 82 -3.02 -0.94 -9.58
C ALA A 82 -1.70 -1.03 -10.38
N THR A 83 -1.72 -0.55 -11.63
CA THR A 83 -0.53 -0.46 -12.48
C THR A 83 0.47 0.57 -11.96
N ALA A 84 -0.01 1.75 -11.57
CA ALA A 84 0.84 2.80 -10.98
C ALA A 84 1.55 2.31 -9.69
N ASN A 85 0.85 1.53 -8.86
CA ASN A 85 1.43 0.95 -7.65
C ASN A 85 2.57 -0.03 -7.96
N ILE A 86 2.44 -0.86 -9.00
CA ILE A 86 3.51 -1.79 -9.42
C ILE A 86 4.69 -1.03 -9.98
N ASN A 87 4.45 -0.03 -10.81
CA ASN A 87 5.52 0.80 -11.36
C ASN A 87 6.32 1.47 -10.24
N LEU A 88 5.66 1.92 -9.17
CA LEU A 88 6.33 2.48 -8.00
C LEU A 88 7.19 1.43 -7.26
N SER A 89 6.66 0.22 -7.01
CA SER A 89 7.41 -0.78 -6.25
C SER A 89 8.58 -1.34 -7.04
N THR A 90 8.38 -1.62 -8.34
CA THR A 90 9.43 -2.10 -9.24
C THR A 90 10.52 -1.06 -9.47
N TRP A 91 10.15 0.19 -9.74
CA TRP A 91 11.13 1.29 -9.84
C TRP A 91 12.01 1.40 -8.59
N ALA A 92 11.41 1.32 -7.40
CA ALA A 92 12.17 1.42 -6.15
C ALA A 92 13.15 0.25 -5.99
N LEU A 93 12.76 -0.96 -6.40
CA LEU A 93 13.63 -2.14 -6.38
C LEU A 93 14.77 -2.03 -7.41
N ASP A 94 14.46 -1.59 -8.63
CA ASP A 94 15.44 -1.38 -9.71
C ASP A 94 16.49 -0.32 -9.33
N ALA A 95 16.08 0.70 -8.57
CA ALA A 95 16.97 1.69 -7.98
C ALA A 95 17.84 1.16 -6.81
N GLY A 96 17.73 -0.14 -6.48
CA GLY A 96 18.48 -0.78 -5.41
C GLY A 96 17.93 -0.51 -4.00
N HIS A 97 16.75 0.09 -3.88
CA HIS A 97 16.12 0.31 -2.57
C HIS A 97 15.47 -0.97 -2.03
N ARG A 98 15.27 -1.02 -0.71
CA ARG A 98 14.54 -2.10 -0.01
C ARG A 98 13.25 -1.53 0.63
N PRO A 99 12.20 -1.26 -0.17
CA PRO A 99 11.13 -0.37 0.26
C PRO A 99 10.03 -1.12 1.04
N SER A 100 10.31 -1.47 2.30
CA SER A 100 9.42 -2.29 3.14
C SER A 100 8.01 -1.70 3.32
N ILE A 101 7.90 -0.38 3.54
CA ILE A 101 6.60 0.28 3.73
C ILE A 101 5.83 0.36 2.40
N ILE A 102 6.50 0.70 1.31
CA ILE A 102 5.87 0.73 -0.02
C ILE A 102 5.35 -0.66 -0.36
N SER A 103 6.13 -1.72 -0.11
CA SER A 103 5.70 -3.10 -0.34
C SER A 103 4.39 -3.45 0.39
N ALA A 104 4.26 -3.02 1.65
CA ALA A 104 3.04 -3.21 2.43
C ALA A 104 1.85 -2.40 1.85
N ILE A 105 2.10 -1.16 1.44
CA ILE A 105 1.08 -0.29 0.82
C ILE A 105 0.57 -0.88 -0.48
N VAL A 106 1.47 -1.30 -1.39
CA VAL A 106 1.07 -1.81 -2.71
C VAL A 106 0.35 -3.15 -2.59
N LYS A 107 0.76 -4.03 -1.67
CA LYS A 107 0.03 -5.28 -1.36
C LYS A 107 -1.38 -4.96 -0.88
N TYR A 108 -1.50 -4.09 0.11
CA TYR A 108 -2.79 -3.69 0.68
C TYR A 108 -3.71 -3.09 -0.38
N ARG A 109 -3.22 -2.14 -1.18
CA ARG A 109 -4.01 -1.44 -2.20
C ARG A 109 -4.39 -2.35 -3.36
N ASN A 110 -3.45 -3.07 -3.97
CA ASN A 110 -3.76 -3.86 -5.18
C ASN A 110 -4.71 -5.03 -4.89
N THR A 111 -4.62 -5.64 -3.72
CA THR A 111 -5.53 -6.73 -3.32
C THR A 111 -6.96 -6.22 -3.07
N GLN A 112 -7.12 -5.03 -2.49
CA GLN A 112 -8.43 -4.37 -2.36
C GLN A 112 -9.01 -3.94 -3.72
N LEU A 113 -8.18 -3.38 -4.59
CA LEU A 113 -8.60 -2.98 -5.94
C LEU A 113 -9.09 -4.20 -6.74
N LEU A 114 -8.37 -5.32 -6.65
CA LEU A 114 -8.81 -6.58 -7.26
C LEU A 114 -10.16 -7.04 -6.72
N GLN A 115 -10.35 -7.05 -5.40
CA GLN A 115 -11.62 -7.47 -4.81
C GLN A 115 -12.78 -6.61 -5.31
N GLN A 116 -12.65 -5.28 -5.24
CA GLN A 116 -13.68 -4.37 -5.74
C GLN A 116 -13.95 -4.58 -7.24
N SER A 117 -12.88 -4.66 -8.05
CA SER A 117 -13.02 -4.88 -9.49
C SER A 117 -13.64 -6.22 -9.85
N SER A 118 -13.41 -7.26 -9.05
CA SER A 118 -14.07 -8.56 -9.26
C SER A 118 -15.57 -8.48 -8.96
N ILE A 119 -15.97 -7.74 -7.93
CA ILE A 119 -17.39 -7.50 -7.58
C ILE A 119 -18.08 -6.70 -8.69
N ASP A 120 -17.48 -5.59 -9.12
CA ASP A 120 -18.06 -4.75 -10.17
C ASP A 120 -18.14 -5.51 -11.52
N ALA A 121 -17.15 -6.35 -11.83
CA ALA A 121 -17.19 -7.22 -12.99
C ALA A 121 -18.32 -8.25 -12.90
N MET A 122 -18.56 -8.85 -11.73
CA MET A 122 -19.68 -9.77 -11.53
C MET A 122 -21.02 -9.07 -11.76
N ASP A 123 -21.18 -7.86 -11.25
CA ASP A 123 -22.40 -7.05 -11.37
C ASP A 123 -22.75 -6.78 -12.85
N VAL A 124 -21.79 -6.29 -13.64
CA VAL A 124 -21.98 -6.03 -15.08
C VAL A 124 -22.30 -7.30 -15.88
N HIS A 125 -21.69 -8.43 -15.53
CA HIS A 125 -21.94 -9.70 -16.22
C HIS A 125 -23.26 -10.38 -15.79
N GLY A 126 -23.81 -10.02 -14.64
CA GLY A 126 -25.03 -10.59 -14.08
C GLY A 126 -24.94 -12.10 -13.88
N GLY A 127 -26.03 -12.82 -14.19
CA GLY A 127 -26.12 -14.28 -14.01
C GLY A 127 -25.00 -15.07 -14.69
N ARG A 128 -24.42 -14.56 -15.78
CA ARG A 128 -23.27 -15.19 -16.47
C ARG A 128 -22.06 -15.33 -15.54
N ALA A 129 -21.80 -14.35 -14.68
CA ALA A 129 -20.66 -14.41 -13.76
C ALA A 129 -20.86 -15.43 -12.64
N VAL A 130 -22.10 -15.79 -12.30
CA VAL A 130 -22.39 -16.79 -11.26
C VAL A 130 -22.24 -18.22 -11.78
N MET A 131 -22.49 -18.45 -13.07
CA MET A 131 -22.45 -19.79 -13.68
C MET A 131 -21.03 -20.36 -13.73
N GLN A 132 -20.71 -21.32 -12.87
CA GLN A 132 -19.42 -22.01 -12.83
C GLN A 132 -19.27 -22.95 -14.03
N GLY A 133 -18.31 -22.68 -14.91
CA GLY A 133 -18.03 -23.50 -16.08
C GLY A 133 -16.77 -23.05 -16.83
N LYS A 134 -16.29 -23.85 -17.79
CA LYS A 134 -15.02 -23.61 -18.50
C LYS A 134 -14.91 -22.25 -19.20
N ARG A 135 -16.04 -21.60 -19.48
CA ARG A 135 -16.12 -20.29 -20.16
C ARG A 135 -16.25 -19.10 -19.20
N ASN A 136 -16.33 -19.34 -17.88
CA ASN A 136 -16.42 -18.28 -16.88
C ASN A 136 -15.03 -17.81 -16.47
N TYR A 137 -14.74 -16.56 -16.80
CA TYR A 137 -13.46 -15.90 -16.50
C TYR A 137 -13.55 -14.92 -15.30
N VAL A 138 -14.73 -14.75 -14.69
CA VAL A 138 -14.95 -13.80 -13.58
C VAL A 138 -15.03 -14.52 -12.24
N ALA A 139 -15.77 -15.63 -12.16
CA ALA A 139 -16.08 -16.32 -10.90
C ALA A 139 -14.83 -16.74 -10.11
N ASN A 140 -13.83 -17.29 -10.80
CA ASN A 140 -12.58 -17.72 -10.16
C ASN A 140 -11.77 -16.53 -9.63
N VAL A 141 -11.79 -15.40 -10.33
CA VAL A 141 -11.11 -14.17 -9.89
C VAL A 141 -11.81 -13.63 -8.65
N TYR A 142 -13.15 -13.57 -8.65
CA TYR A 142 -13.93 -13.18 -7.48
C TYR A 142 -13.68 -14.10 -6.27
N ALA A 143 -13.74 -15.42 -6.46
CA ALA A 143 -13.54 -16.39 -5.38
C ALA A 143 -12.11 -16.36 -4.81
N SER A 144 -11.11 -16.04 -5.64
CA SER A 144 -9.70 -15.97 -5.22
C SER A 144 -9.29 -14.60 -4.67
N ALA A 145 -10.00 -13.51 -4.98
CA ALA A 145 -9.63 -12.16 -4.55
C ALA A 145 -9.46 -12.02 -3.02
N PRO A 146 -10.31 -12.62 -2.16
CA PRO A 146 -10.13 -12.57 -0.70
C PRO A 146 -8.84 -13.25 -0.22
N VAL A 147 -8.29 -14.22 -0.96
CA VAL A 147 -7.05 -14.92 -0.56
C VAL A 147 -5.88 -13.94 -0.51
N GLY A 148 -5.73 -13.06 -1.52
CA GLY A 148 -4.68 -12.04 -1.53
C GLY A 148 -4.76 -11.05 -0.36
N ILE A 149 -5.97 -10.83 0.18
CA ILE A 149 -6.21 -9.96 1.34
C ILE A 149 -5.71 -10.62 2.64
N THR A 150 -5.82 -11.94 2.76
CA THR A 150 -5.51 -12.69 3.98
C THR A 150 -4.07 -13.21 4.04
N VAL A 151 -3.52 -13.68 2.91
CA VAL A 151 -2.18 -14.28 2.86
C VAL A 151 -1.06 -13.23 2.88
N GLU A 152 0.16 -13.69 3.20
CA GLU A 152 1.38 -12.87 3.35
C GLU A 152 1.28 -11.71 4.36
N GLY A 153 0.31 -11.81 5.27
CA GLY A 153 -0.05 -10.80 6.26
C GLY A 153 -1.42 -10.22 5.96
N ALA A 154 -2.39 -10.49 6.82
CA ALA A 154 -3.75 -9.98 6.65
C ALA A 154 -3.76 -8.45 6.50
N ASN A 155 -4.60 -7.93 5.60
CA ASN A 155 -4.65 -6.48 5.34
C ASN A 155 -4.99 -5.65 6.59
N ILE A 156 -5.73 -6.21 7.55
CA ILE A 156 -6.04 -5.57 8.84
C ILE A 156 -4.74 -5.21 9.60
N LEU A 157 -3.87 -6.21 9.78
CA LEU A 157 -2.58 -6.03 10.47
C LEU A 157 -1.58 -5.27 9.61
N THR A 158 -1.58 -5.50 8.29
CA THR A 158 -0.71 -4.79 7.34
C THR A 158 -0.95 -3.28 7.43
N ARG A 159 -2.21 -2.85 7.49
CA ARG A 159 -2.58 -1.44 7.58
C ARG A 159 -2.10 -0.79 8.88
N SER A 160 -2.47 -1.34 10.03
CA SER A 160 -2.21 -0.71 11.33
C SER A 160 -0.76 -0.92 11.80
N LEU A 161 -0.23 -2.14 11.71
CA LEU A 161 1.08 -2.49 12.29
C LEU A 161 2.25 -2.25 11.33
N MET A 162 2.08 -2.55 10.03
CA MET A 162 3.17 -2.41 9.06
C MET A 162 3.17 -1.03 8.41
N ILE A 163 2.10 -0.64 7.73
CA ILE A 163 2.05 0.64 7.00
C ILE A 163 2.20 1.80 7.97
N PHE A 164 1.36 1.87 9.01
CA PHE A 164 1.44 2.94 9.98
C PHE A 164 2.50 2.67 11.05
N GLY A 165 2.47 1.52 11.72
CA GLY A 165 3.39 1.21 12.83
C GLY A 165 4.88 1.22 12.44
N GLN A 166 5.28 0.49 11.39
CA GLN A 166 6.66 0.59 10.88
C GLN A 166 6.89 1.90 10.13
N GLY A 167 5.84 2.47 9.52
CA GLY A 167 5.83 3.82 8.96
C GLY A 167 6.37 4.87 9.91
N LEU A 168 5.82 4.93 11.12
CA LEU A 168 6.27 5.87 12.16
C LEU A 168 7.75 5.73 12.49
N ILE A 169 8.25 4.50 12.59
CA ILE A 169 9.65 4.28 12.97
C ILE A 169 10.62 4.60 11.82
N ARG A 170 10.25 4.26 10.59
CA ARG A 170 11.16 4.29 9.43
C ARG A 170 11.02 5.55 8.56
N CYS A 171 9.87 6.22 8.57
CA CYS A 171 9.65 7.46 7.81
C CYS A 171 10.09 8.70 8.57
N HIS A 172 10.13 8.64 9.90
CA HIS A 172 10.72 9.68 10.73
C HIS A 172 12.24 9.62 10.63
N GLN A 173 12.86 10.78 10.44
CA GLN A 173 14.29 10.84 10.14
C GLN A 173 15.20 10.33 11.27
N THR A 174 14.74 10.34 12.51
CA THR A 174 15.57 10.06 13.71
C THR A 174 14.93 9.08 14.69
N MET A 175 13.68 8.67 14.49
CA MET A 175 12.98 7.81 15.46
C MET A 175 13.67 6.45 15.60
N LEU A 176 14.19 5.89 14.50
CA LEU A 176 14.99 4.67 14.57
C LEU A 176 16.28 4.89 15.38
N ASP A 177 16.96 6.02 15.18
CA ASP A 177 18.18 6.36 15.90
C ASP A 177 17.91 6.49 17.41
N GLU A 178 16.80 7.14 17.79
CA GLU A 178 16.33 7.26 19.18
C GLU A 178 16.10 5.89 19.82
N LEU A 179 15.37 5.00 19.15
CA LEU A 179 15.11 3.65 19.64
C LEU A 179 16.38 2.79 19.73
N THR A 180 17.30 2.95 18.79
CA THR A 180 18.57 2.22 18.83
C THR A 180 19.49 2.72 19.95
N ALA A 181 19.52 4.03 20.19
CA ALA A 181 20.26 4.60 21.31
C ALA A 181 19.71 4.08 22.64
N LEU A 182 18.38 4.09 22.84
CA LEU A 182 17.75 3.57 24.07
C LEU A 182 18.07 2.11 24.40
N HIS A 183 18.32 1.27 23.38
CA HIS A 183 18.69 -0.13 23.57
C HIS A 183 20.21 -0.37 23.69
N ASP A 184 21.04 0.64 23.46
CA ASP A 184 22.49 0.56 23.62
C ASP A 184 22.91 0.88 25.07
N ASN A 185 23.63 -0.03 25.71
CA ASN A 185 24.13 0.12 27.08
C ASN A 185 25.43 0.94 27.18
N ASN A 186 25.91 1.51 26.07
CA ASN A 186 27.15 2.28 26.05
C ASN A 186 26.99 3.67 26.72
N LYS A 187 28.05 4.18 27.35
CA LYS A 187 28.06 5.52 27.99
C LYS A 187 27.73 6.67 27.04
N LYS A 188 27.95 6.49 25.73
CA LYS A 188 27.62 7.48 24.68
C LYS A 188 26.17 7.42 24.20
N SER A 189 25.40 6.41 24.63
CA SER A 189 24.00 6.21 24.23
C SER A 189 23.13 7.44 24.53
N ILE A 190 23.24 8.00 25.74
CA ILE A 190 22.45 9.16 26.18
C ILE A 190 22.70 10.38 25.28
N LEU A 191 23.97 10.65 24.93
CA LEU A 191 24.32 11.77 24.05
C LEU A 191 23.76 11.58 22.63
N ASN A 192 23.80 10.35 22.11
CA ASN A 192 23.23 10.03 20.81
C ASN A 192 21.70 10.16 20.82
N PHE A 193 21.07 9.74 21.92
CA PHE A 193 19.63 9.89 22.12
C PHE A 193 19.22 11.37 22.17
N ASP A 194 19.88 12.20 22.97
CA ASP A 194 19.58 13.64 23.09
C ASP A 194 19.70 14.36 21.74
N LYS A 195 20.75 14.01 20.97
CA LYS A 195 20.96 14.55 19.62
C LYS A 195 19.85 14.15 18.66
N ALA A 196 19.44 12.87 18.69
CA ALA A 196 18.38 12.36 17.84
C ALA A 196 17.02 12.98 18.20
N LEU A 197 16.70 13.04 19.50
CA LEU A 197 15.48 13.66 20.03
C LEU A 197 15.38 15.15 19.68
N THR A 198 16.47 15.92 19.84
CA THR A 198 16.48 17.35 19.49
C THR A 198 16.16 17.56 18.02
N LYS A 199 16.73 16.72 17.14
CA LYS A 199 16.44 16.76 15.70
C LYS A 199 15.01 16.32 15.38
N HIS A 200 14.46 15.36 16.11
CA HIS A 200 13.05 14.95 16.01
C HIS A 200 12.11 16.10 16.33
N VAL A 201 12.31 16.78 17.47
CA VAL A 201 11.50 17.93 17.88
C VAL A 201 11.58 19.06 16.84
N GLY A 202 12.79 19.34 16.33
CA GLY A 202 12.96 20.32 15.24
C GLY A 202 12.18 19.93 13.97
N ASN A 203 12.19 18.64 13.60
CA ASN A 203 11.43 18.13 12.47
C ASN A 203 9.92 18.24 12.68
N PHE A 204 9.44 18.00 13.90
CA PHE A 204 8.03 18.14 14.26
C PHE A 204 7.56 19.60 14.13
N ILE A 205 8.31 20.56 14.69
CA ILE A 205 8.01 22.00 14.56
C ILE A 205 7.99 22.41 13.08
N ARG A 206 8.93 21.91 12.28
CA ARG A 206 8.95 22.13 10.83
C ARG A 206 7.72 21.55 10.13
N ASN A 207 7.23 20.38 10.54
CA ASN A 207 6.03 19.77 9.98
C ASN A 207 4.77 20.59 10.31
N ILE A 208 4.66 21.13 11.53
CA ILE A 208 3.58 22.05 11.92
C ILE A 208 3.60 23.30 11.03
N ALA A 209 4.76 23.96 10.93
CA ALA A 209 4.92 25.16 10.10
C ALA A 209 4.57 24.87 8.63
N ARG A 210 5.04 23.75 8.08
CA ARG A 210 4.69 23.31 6.72
C ARG A 210 3.20 23.05 6.55
N ALA A 211 2.56 22.39 7.51
CA ALA A 211 1.12 22.10 7.45
C ALA A 211 0.30 23.40 7.41
N ILE A 212 0.64 24.39 8.23
CA ILE A 212 -0.02 25.70 8.26
C ILE A 212 0.25 26.48 6.96
N LEU A 213 1.52 26.66 6.60
CA LEU A 213 1.92 27.46 5.43
C LEU A 213 1.41 26.85 4.12
N PHE A 214 1.51 25.53 3.94
CA PHE A 214 0.99 24.88 2.73
C PHE A 214 -0.53 24.95 2.68
N SER A 215 -1.23 24.81 3.82
CA SER A 215 -2.68 24.96 3.84
C SER A 215 -3.10 26.37 3.44
N TRP A 216 -2.44 27.40 4.00
CA TRP A 216 -2.75 28.79 3.72
C TRP A 216 -2.45 29.17 2.26
N THR A 217 -1.31 28.72 1.73
CA THR A 217 -0.89 29.01 0.35
C THR A 217 -1.45 28.02 -0.69
N ARG A 218 -2.33 27.10 -0.29
CA ARG A 218 -2.86 26.02 -1.14
C ARG A 218 -1.75 25.24 -1.87
N GLY A 219 -0.67 24.96 -1.15
CA GLY A 219 0.49 24.21 -1.63
C GLY A 219 1.40 24.95 -2.62
N ARG A 220 1.18 26.25 -2.88
CA ARG A 220 2.03 27.01 -3.83
C ARG A 220 3.50 27.12 -3.39
N LEU A 221 3.76 27.04 -2.09
CA LEU A 221 5.12 27.02 -1.51
C LEU A 221 5.78 25.63 -1.55
N ALA A 222 5.05 24.58 -1.93
CA ALA A 222 5.65 23.26 -2.11
C ALA A 222 6.52 23.24 -3.39
N LYS A 223 7.48 22.31 -3.43
CA LYS A 223 8.30 22.09 -4.64
C LYS A 223 7.40 21.88 -5.86
N PRO A 224 7.68 22.54 -6.99
CA PRO A 224 6.83 22.48 -8.18
C PRO A 224 7.08 21.17 -8.95
N TYR A 225 6.60 20.05 -8.40
CA TYR A 225 6.54 18.78 -9.12
C TYR A 225 5.39 18.80 -10.14
N GLY A 226 5.58 18.05 -11.23
CA GLY A 226 4.59 17.93 -12.30
C GLY A 226 4.63 19.05 -13.35
N ASP A 227 3.93 18.79 -14.44
CA ASP A 227 3.72 19.69 -15.57
C ASP A 227 2.53 20.66 -15.33
N SER A 228 2.10 21.38 -16.36
CA SER A 228 0.97 22.32 -16.26
C SER A 228 -0.35 21.66 -15.82
N THR A 229 -0.54 20.38 -16.14
CA THR A 229 -1.78 19.63 -15.87
C THR A 229 -1.77 18.97 -14.49
N THR A 230 -0.62 18.44 -14.07
CA THR A 230 -0.49 17.64 -12.84
C THR A 230 -0.08 18.45 -11.61
N ARG A 231 0.50 19.65 -11.80
CA ARG A 231 1.03 20.49 -10.72
C ARG A 231 0.01 20.79 -9.63
N VAL A 232 -1.26 21.00 -9.96
CA VAL A 232 -2.30 21.27 -8.97
C VAL A 232 -2.49 20.08 -8.02
N TYR A 233 -2.47 18.86 -8.55
CA TYR A 233 -2.58 17.64 -7.75
C TYR A 233 -1.35 17.43 -6.86
N TYR A 234 -0.14 17.69 -7.36
CA TYR A 234 1.08 17.63 -6.54
C TYR A 234 1.06 18.65 -5.39
N ARG A 235 0.54 19.86 -5.61
CA ARG A 235 0.37 20.86 -4.53
C ARG A 235 -0.59 20.36 -3.46
N ASN A 236 -1.74 19.81 -3.87
CA ASN A 236 -2.72 19.25 -2.93
C ASN A 236 -2.13 18.07 -2.15
N LEU A 237 -1.37 17.19 -2.83
CA LEU A 237 -0.68 16.07 -2.19
C LEU A 237 0.36 16.55 -1.18
N ALA A 238 1.11 17.61 -1.48
CA ALA A 238 2.06 18.20 -0.54
C ALA A 238 1.37 18.76 0.72
N VAL A 239 0.19 19.39 0.56
CA VAL A 239 -0.63 19.88 1.69
C VAL A 239 -1.10 18.70 2.55
N LEU A 240 -1.67 17.67 1.93
CA LEU A 240 -2.16 16.48 2.63
C LEU A 240 -1.03 15.73 3.34
N SER A 241 0.12 15.58 2.69
CA SER A 241 1.32 14.96 3.27
C SER A 241 1.82 15.73 4.49
N ALA A 242 1.87 17.07 4.43
CA ALA A 242 2.28 17.90 5.57
C ALA A 242 1.29 17.79 6.75
N LYS A 243 -0.02 17.81 6.47
CA LYS A 243 -1.06 17.59 7.49
C LYS A 243 -0.95 16.21 8.12
N PHE A 244 -0.79 15.17 7.29
CA PHE A 244 -0.67 13.80 7.77
C PHE A 244 0.57 13.60 8.66
N ALA A 245 1.71 14.15 8.26
CA ALA A 245 2.93 14.13 9.08
C ALA A 245 2.71 14.81 10.44
N CYS A 246 2.16 16.03 10.44
CA CYS A 246 1.85 16.77 11.66
C CYS A 246 0.88 16.01 12.59
N LEU A 247 -0.20 15.44 12.05
CA LEU A 247 -1.16 14.67 12.84
C LEU A 247 -0.55 13.36 13.38
N SER A 248 0.32 12.72 12.60
CA SER A 248 1.03 11.52 13.04
C SER A 248 1.99 11.82 14.20
N ASP A 249 2.69 12.94 14.15
CA ASP A 249 3.56 13.42 15.24
C ASP A 249 2.75 13.74 16.51
N ILE A 250 1.61 14.43 16.37
CA ILE A 250 0.70 14.72 17.49
C ILE A 250 0.15 13.41 18.09
N ALA A 251 -0.26 12.46 17.25
CA ALA A 251 -0.74 11.16 17.70
C ALA A 251 0.34 10.39 18.46
N LEU A 252 1.59 10.43 17.98
CA LEU A 252 2.73 9.83 18.68
C LEU A 252 2.95 10.49 20.04
N LEU A 253 2.89 11.83 20.14
CA LEU A 253 3.09 12.54 21.40
C LEU A 253 1.99 12.24 22.41
N LEU A 254 0.72 12.24 21.99
CA LEU A 254 -0.43 12.05 22.87
C LEU A 254 -0.61 10.59 23.30
N LEU A 255 -0.33 9.64 22.41
CA LEU A 255 -0.64 8.22 22.62
C LEU A 255 0.62 7.39 22.93
N ALA A 256 1.82 7.88 22.60
CA ALA A 256 3.10 7.24 22.85
C ALA A 256 3.08 5.73 22.55
N GLY A 257 3.57 4.90 23.47
CA GLY A 257 3.58 3.44 23.33
C GLY A 257 2.19 2.78 23.22
N SER A 258 1.10 3.48 23.55
CA SER A 258 -0.26 2.96 23.35
C SER A 258 -0.73 3.04 21.90
N LEU A 259 -0.09 3.88 21.06
CA LEU A 259 -0.48 4.08 19.67
C LEU A 259 -0.43 2.78 18.86
N LYS A 260 0.57 1.92 19.12
CA LYS A 260 0.71 0.60 18.47
C LYS A 260 -0.46 -0.34 18.79
N ARG A 261 -1.16 -0.13 19.92
CA ARG A 261 -2.32 -0.94 20.35
C ARG A 261 -3.66 -0.32 19.94
N LYS A 262 -3.69 0.96 19.56
CA LYS A 262 -4.90 1.65 19.10
C LYS A 262 -5.09 1.46 17.59
N GLU A 263 -5.37 0.22 17.19
CA GLU A 263 -5.46 -0.18 15.78
C GLU A 263 -6.49 0.58 14.95
N MET A 264 -7.54 1.13 15.60
CA MET A 264 -8.54 2.01 14.98
C MET A 264 -8.00 3.39 14.61
N VAL A 265 -7.00 3.91 15.35
CA VAL A 265 -6.39 5.22 15.11
C VAL A 265 -5.24 5.10 14.12
N SER A 266 -4.46 4.02 14.20
CA SER A 266 -3.35 3.73 13.30
C SER A 266 -3.78 3.15 11.94
N GLY A 267 -5.03 2.71 11.82
CA GLY A 267 -5.55 1.97 10.67
C GLY A 267 -6.43 2.82 9.76
#